data_AF-A0A9D8QZ40-F1
#
_entry.id   AF-A0A9D8QZ40-F1
#
_cell.length_a   1.000
_cell.length_b   1.000
_cell.length_c   1.000
_cell.angle_alpha   90.00
_cell.angle_beta   90.00
_cell.angle_gamma   90.00
#
_symmetry.space_group_name_H-M   'P 1'
#
loop_
_entity.id
_entity.type
_entity.pdbx_description
1 polymer ?
#
loop_
_entity_poly.entity_id
_entity_poly.type
_entity_poly.pdbx_seq_one_letter_code
_entity_poly.pdbx_strand_id
1 'polypeptide(L)' 'MNTEYDDIIHLPHHVSKSHLQMSMAARAAQFAPFSALTGYGEEIRKSAQRVEELFDGETTDGADAEWFSQETDFE' A
#
# COMPACT_ATOMS: atom_id res chain seq x y z
N MET A 1 24.32 28.01 10.51
CA MET A 1 23.36 27.02 11.04
C MET A 1 24.06 25.68 10.97
N ASN A 2 24.75 25.28 12.04
CA ASN A 2 25.14 23.89 12.17
C ASN A 2 23.89 23.14 12.58
N THR A 3 23.58 22.07 11.87
CA THR A 3 22.49 21.20 12.24
C THR A 3 22.96 20.25 13.35
N GLU A 4 22.06 19.81 14.22
CA GLU A 4 22.35 18.98 15.40
C GLU A 4 22.98 17.60 15.08
N TYR A 5 23.27 17.32 13.80
CA TYR A 5 23.78 16.03 13.32
C TYR A 5 24.95 16.13 12.32
N ASP A 6 25.55 17.33 12.16
CA ASP A 6 26.66 17.54 11.22
C ASP A 6 27.91 16.70 11.57
N ASP A 7 28.04 16.29 12.83
CA ASP A 7 29.13 15.45 13.35
C ASP A 7 28.93 13.95 13.09
N ILE A 8 27.69 13.49 12.85
CA ILE A 8 27.37 12.07 12.64
C ILE A 8 27.12 11.70 11.17
N ILE A 9 26.78 12.65 10.30
CA ILE A 9 26.38 12.38 8.90
C ILE A 9 27.50 11.78 8.03
N HIS A 10 28.76 12.01 8.40
CA HIS A 10 29.94 11.52 7.66
C HIS A 10 30.62 10.31 8.32
N LEU A 11 30.03 9.74 9.39
CA LEU A 11 30.59 8.57 10.04
C LEU A 11 30.47 7.33 9.14
N PRO A 12 31.47 6.42 9.16
CA PRO A 12 31.39 5.19 8.41
C PRO A 12 30.22 4.34 8.90
N HIS A 13 29.45 3.79 7.96
CA HIS A 13 28.33 2.92 8.30
C HIS A 13 28.83 1.66 9.02
N HIS A 14 28.20 1.32 10.14
CA HIS A 14 28.55 0.12 10.89
C HIS A 14 28.28 -1.16 10.07
N VAL A 15 29.21 -2.11 10.12
CA VAL A 15 29.02 -3.45 9.55
C VAL A 15 29.22 -4.48 10.66
N SER A 16 28.24 -5.36 10.83
CA SER A 16 28.31 -6.42 11.83
C SER A 16 29.50 -7.35 11.55
N LYS A 17 30.23 -7.71 12.61
CA LYS A 17 31.34 -8.67 12.55
C LYS A 17 30.87 -10.13 12.60
N SER A 18 29.69 -10.36 13.18
CA SER A 18 29.19 -11.71 13.47
C SER A 18 28.07 -12.16 12.53
N HIS A 19 27.33 -11.23 11.95
CA HIS A 19 26.19 -11.53 11.08
C HIS A 19 26.47 -11.03 9.67
N LEU A 20 26.44 -11.94 8.70
CA LEU A 20 26.62 -11.61 7.30
C LEU A 20 25.45 -10.74 6.82
N GLN A 21 25.78 -9.72 6.02
CA GLN A 21 24.76 -8.93 5.35
C GLN A 21 24.05 -9.76 4.28
N MET A 22 22.73 -9.60 4.17
CA MET A 22 21.98 -10.24 3.10
C MET A 22 22.42 -9.70 1.74
N SER A 23 22.55 -10.60 0.75
CA SER A 23 22.78 -10.19 -0.64
C SER A 23 21.57 -9.41 -1.19
N MET A 24 21.78 -8.59 -2.21
CA MET A 24 20.68 -7.89 -2.89
C MET A 24 19.59 -8.84 -3.40
N ALA A 25 19.98 -10.00 -3.93
CA ALA A 25 19.04 -11.01 -4.40
C ALA A 25 18.23 -11.63 -3.26
N ALA A 26 18.86 -11.95 -2.13
CA ALA A 26 18.16 -12.46 -0.96
C ALA A 26 17.20 -11.41 -0.36
N ARG A 27 17.58 -10.12 -0.40
CA ARG A 27 16.67 -9.01 -0.05
C ARG A 27 15.45 -8.98 -0.98
N ALA A 28 15.64 -9.09 -2.30
CA ALA A 28 14.54 -9.09 -3.26
C ALA A 28 13.62 -10.31 -3.11
N ALA A 29 14.18 -11.48 -2.81
CA ALA A 29 13.42 -12.72 -2.65
C ALA A 29 12.37 -12.65 -1.51
N GLN A 30 12.60 -11.84 -0.46
CA GLN A 30 11.60 -11.61 0.59
C GLN A 30 10.29 -11.03 0.05
N PHE A 31 10.35 -10.28 -1.05
CA PHE A 31 9.21 -9.64 -1.71
C PHE A 31 8.70 -10.42 -2.92
N ALA A 32 9.31 -11.57 -3.25
CA ALA A 32 8.84 -12.48 -4.30
C ALA A 32 7.34 -12.85 -4.22
N PRO A 33 6.73 -13.12 -3.04
CA PRO A 33 5.31 -13.50 -2.98
C PRO A 33 4.34 -12.42 -3.48
N PHE A 34 4.76 -11.15 -3.54
CA PHE A 34 3.92 -10.05 -4.04
C PHE A 34 4.16 -9.73 -5.52
N SER A 35 5.09 -10.43 -6.18
CA SER A 35 5.35 -10.24 -7.61
C SER A 35 4.12 -10.48 -8.48
N ALA A 36 3.23 -11.39 -8.09
CA ALA A 36 1.98 -11.67 -8.79
C ALA A 36 1.01 -10.46 -8.82
N LEU A 37 1.16 -9.49 -7.90
CA LEU A 37 0.37 -8.26 -7.88
C LEU A 37 0.86 -7.22 -8.89
N THR A 38 2.10 -7.34 -9.37
CA THR A 38 2.59 -6.45 -10.43
C THR A 38 1.81 -6.75 -11.72
N GLY A 39 1.12 -5.74 -12.25
CA GLY A 39 0.19 -5.90 -13.39
C GLY A 39 -1.28 -6.11 -13.01
N TYR A 40 -1.61 -6.35 -11.73
CA TYR A 40 -3.01 -6.47 -11.28
C TYR A 40 -3.78 -5.14 -11.31
N GLY A 41 -3.09 -4.01 -11.45
CA GLY A 41 -3.72 -2.69 -11.58
C GLY A 41 -4.66 -2.56 -12.78
N GLU A 42 -4.39 -3.28 -13.87
CA GLU A 42 -5.29 -3.32 -15.04
C GLU A 42 -6.61 -4.03 -14.71
N GLU A 43 -6.55 -5.12 -13.94
CA GLU A 43 -7.74 -5.88 -13.54
C GLU A 43 -8.59 -5.13 -12.51
N ILE A 44 -7.97 -4.40 -11.58
CA ILE A 44 -8.66 -3.48 -10.66
C ILE A 44 -9.38 -2.37 -11.45
N ARG A 45 -8.72 -1.81 -12.48
CA ARG A 45 -9.34 -0.75 -13.28
C ARG A 45 -10.55 -1.27 -14.07
N LYS A 46 -10.44 -2.46 -14.67
CA LYS A 46 -11.57 -3.12 -15.36
C LYS A 46 -12.71 -3.44 -14.40
N SER A 47 -12.42 -3.87 -13.16
CA SER A 47 -13.48 -4.12 -12.18
C SER A 47 -14.18 -2.84 -11.77
N ALA A 48 -13.43 -1.74 -11.59
CA ALA A 48 -14.00 -0.43 -11.29
C ALA A 48 -14.90 0.08 -12.42
N GLN A 49 -14.47 -0.06 -13.68
CA GLN A 49 -15.30 0.30 -14.85
C GLN A 49 -16.58 -0.53 -14.93
N ARG A 50 -16.52 -1.85 -14.71
CA ARG A 50 -17.73 -2.70 -14.70
C ARG A 50 -18.71 -2.30 -13.60
N VAL A 51 -18.18 -1.91 -12.45
CA VAL A 51 -18.96 -1.39 -11.32
C VAL A 51 -19.62 -0.07 -11.74
N GLU A 52 -18.86 0.88 -12.28
CA GLU A 52 -19.38 2.15 -12.78
C GLU A 52 -20.47 1.95 -13.84
N GLU A 53 -20.25 1.09 -14.85
CA GLU A 53 -21.27 0.74 -15.86
C GLU A 53 -22.52 0.09 -15.28
N LEU A 54 -22.40 -0.66 -14.18
CA LEU A 54 -23.53 -1.27 -13.49
C LEU A 54 -24.35 -0.23 -12.72
N PHE A 55 -23.68 0.73 -12.07
CA PHE A 55 -24.32 1.78 -11.27
C PHE A 55 -24.80 2.97 -12.12
N ASP A 56 -24.19 3.24 -13.28
CA ASP A 56 -24.63 4.25 -14.25
C ASP A 56 -25.99 3.90 -14.88
N GLY A 57 -26.43 2.64 -14.77
CA GLY A 57 -27.73 2.15 -15.24
C GLY A 57 -28.88 2.28 -14.23
N GLU A 58 -28.58 2.53 -12.95
CA GLU A 58 -29.56 2.85 -11.92
C GLU A 58 -29.13 4.15 -11.24
N THR A 59 -29.55 5.27 -11.84
CA THR A 59 -29.92 6.41 -11.00
C THR A 59 -31.06 5.91 -10.11
N THR A 60 -30.73 5.40 -8.93
CA THR A 60 -31.69 5.42 -7.84
C THR A 60 -31.90 6.90 -7.53
N ASP A 61 -32.98 7.44 -8.08
CA ASP A 61 -33.50 8.74 -7.68
C ASP A 61 -33.83 8.66 -6.17
N GLY A 62 -32.82 8.90 -5.33
CA GLY A 62 -32.90 9.31 -3.93
C GLY A 62 -33.50 8.33 -2.91
N ALA A 63 -32.92 7.13 -2.68
CA ALA A 63 -33.39 6.28 -1.56
C ALA A 63 -32.36 5.45 -0.77
N ASP A 64 -31.06 5.50 -1.08
CA ASP A 64 -30.09 4.53 -0.54
C ASP A 64 -28.86 5.13 0.16
N ALA A 65 -28.88 6.44 0.43
CA ALA A 65 -27.91 7.11 1.31
C ALA A 65 -28.02 6.70 2.81
N GLU A 66 -28.84 5.69 3.15
CA GLU A 66 -28.97 5.13 4.50
C GLU A 66 -28.07 3.91 4.75
N TRP A 67 -27.32 3.44 3.75
CA TRP A 67 -26.52 2.20 3.86
C TRP A 67 -25.26 2.32 4.74
N PHE A 68 -24.91 3.53 5.17
CA PHE A 68 -23.76 3.80 6.04
C PHE A 68 -24.17 4.60 7.28
N SER A 69 -25.27 4.22 7.93
CA SER A 69 -25.71 4.86 9.19
C SER A 69 -26.19 3.90 10.28
N GLN A 70 -26.16 2.57 10.05
CA GLN A 70 -26.46 1.58 11.08
C GLN A 70 -25.19 0.93 11.63
N GLU A 71 -24.25 1.72 12.16
CA GLU A 71 -23.18 1.15 13.01
C GLU A 71 -22.60 2.17 14.00
N THR A 72 -23.48 2.99 14.59
CA THR A 72 -23.16 3.80 15.76
C THR A 72 -24.25 3.64 16.81
N ASP A 73 -24.46 2.42 17.28
CA ASP A 73 -25.10 2.12 18.57
C ASP A 73 -24.40 0.87 19.14
N PHE A 74 -23.16 1.08 19.60
CA PHE A 74 -22.51 0.16 20.53
C PHE A 74 -22.52 0.83 21.91
N GLU A 75 -23.46 0.42 22.74
CA GLU A 75 -23.51 0.66 24.18
C GLU A 75 -23.66 -0.69 24.91
#